data_AF-A0A2H6FZ03-F1
#
_entry.id   AF-A0A2H6FZ03-F1
#
_cell.length_a   1.000
_cell.length_b   1.000
_cell.length_c   1.000
_cell.angle_alpha   90.00
_cell.angle_beta   90.00
_cell.angle_gamma   90.00
#
_symmetry.space_group_name_H-M   'P 1'
#
loop_
_entity.id
_entity.type
_entity.pdbx_description
1 polymer ?
#
loop_
_entity_poly.entity_id
_entity_poly.type
_entity_poly.pdbx_seq_one_letter_code
_entity_poly.pdbx_strand_id
1 'polypeptide(L)'
;MRKLIMVIFLFSPMAVLAQQGINPEIMQQLQEMATCVATIDQNEMKALEKESNKFEAEVKGLCKSGKRDKAQKRALEFSKKIINSPALITMRKCTENVSASLKGMVPDMSTEKMVKDYSNKHVCDEI
;
A
#
# COMPACT_ATOMS: atom_id res chain seq x y z
N MET A 1 -22.34 24.40 -54.28
CA MET A 1 -21.44 23.39 -53.70
C MET A 1 -20.09 24.02 -53.40
N ARG A 2 -19.88 24.56 -52.19
CA ARG A 2 -18.55 24.94 -51.66
C ARG A 2 -18.60 25.26 -50.15
N LYS A 3 -19.45 24.55 -49.41
CA LYS A 3 -19.51 24.61 -47.94
C LYS A 3 -18.90 23.31 -47.41
N LEU A 4 -17.58 23.16 -47.48
CA LEU A 4 -16.88 21.99 -46.93
C LEU A 4 -15.36 22.23 -46.78
N ILE A 5 -14.95 23.42 -46.35
CA ILE A 5 -13.56 23.69 -45.98
C ILE A 5 -13.55 24.61 -44.75
N MET A 6 -13.89 24.08 -43.57
CA MET A 6 -13.55 24.73 -42.28
C MET A 6 -13.84 23.87 -41.04
N VAL A 7 -13.57 22.56 -41.05
CA VAL A 7 -13.67 21.74 -39.82
C VAL A 7 -12.56 20.69 -39.76
N ILE A 8 -11.30 21.10 -39.97
CA ILE A 8 -10.11 20.27 -39.67
C ILE A 8 -9.02 21.17 -39.08
N PHE A 9 -9.30 21.79 -37.93
CA PHE A 9 -8.27 22.49 -37.14
C PHE A 9 -8.64 22.55 -35.64
N LEU A 10 -9.27 21.50 -35.11
CA LEU A 10 -9.58 21.36 -33.68
C LEU A 10 -9.19 19.98 -33.10
N PHE A 11 -8.44 19.18 -33.86
CA PHE A 11 -7.86 17.92 -33.41
C PHE A 11 -6.33 17.98 -33.46
N SER A 12 -5.74 18.91 -32.70
CA SER A 12 -4.36 18.79 -32.26
C SER A 12 -4.32 18.36 -30.79
N PRO A 13 -4.49 17.07 -30.46
CA PRO A 13 -4.01 16.54 -29.20
C PRO A 13 -2.54 16.14 -29.43
N MET A 14 -1.62 17.10 -29.41
CA MET A 14 -0.20 16.77 -29.43
C MET A 14 0.47 17.36 -28.20
N ALA A 15 0.42 16.52 -27.17
CA ALA A 15 1.58 16.17 -26.35
C ALA A 15 2.30 17.32 -25.63
N VAL A 16 1.62 17.96 -24.68
CA VAL A 16 2.29 18.62 -23.54
C VAL A 16 2.27 17.68 -22.33
N LEU A 17 2.82 16.48 -22.51
CA LEU A 17 3.19 15.56 -21.42
C LEU A 17 4.58 14.98 -21.73
N ALA A 18 5.54 15.85 -22.06
CA ALA A 18 6.92 15.46 -22.30
C ALA A 18 7.88 16.41 -21.58
N GLN A 19 7.59 16.75 -20.32
CA GLN A 19 8.51 17.50 -19.46
C GLN A 19 8.48 16.98 -18.03
N GLN A 20 8.83 15.70 -17.88
CA GLN A 20 9.54 15.11 -16.74
C GLN A 20 9.59 13.61 -17.03
N GLY A 21 10.54 13.22 -17.89
CA GLY A 21 10.75 11.81 -18.22
C GLY A 21 11.14 11.06 -16.96
N ILE A 22 10.23 10.22 -16.44
CA ILE A 22 10.57 9.23 -15.43
C ILE A 22 11.74 8.43 -16.00
N ASN A 23 12.85 8.36 -15.28
CA ASN A 23 14.04 7.62 -15.70
C ASN A 23 13.60 6.19 -16.10
N PRO A 24 13.98 5.67 -17.28
CA PRO A 24 13.61 4.32 -17.72
C PRO A 24 13.94 3.23 -16.69
N GLU A 25 15.00 3.41 -15.89
CA GLU A 25 15.35 2.51 -14.79
C GLU A 25 14.25 2.45 -13.70
N ILE A 26 13.65 3.59 -13.37
CA ILE A 26 12.54 3.68 -12.41
C ILE A 26 11.30 2.95 -12.96
N MET A 27 11.00 3.13 -14.26
CA MET A 27 9.89 2.42 -14.91
C MET A 27 10.08 0.90 -14.88
N GLN A 28 11.30 0.43 -15.16
CA GLN A 28 11.61 -1.00 -15.09
C GLN A 28 11.42 -1.55 -13.68
N GLN A 29 11.94 -0.86 -12.65
CA GLN A 29 11.79 -1.31 -11.26
C GLN A 29 10.32 -1.33 -10.80
N LEU A 30 9.51 -0.37 -11.23
CA LEU A 30 8.06 -0.38 -10.94
C LEU A 30 7.37 -1.57 -11.61
N GLN A 31 7.78 -1.93 -12.83
CA GLN A 31 7.24 -3.10 -13.52
C GLN A 31 7.64 -4.41 -12.83
N GLU A 32 8.91 -4.55 -12.43
CA GLU A 32 9.38 -5.71 -11.66
C GLU A 32 8.63 -5.86 -10.33
N MET A 33 8.41 -4.75 -9.61
CA MET A 33 7.60 -4.74 -8.40
C MET A 33 6.15 -5.15 -8.69
N ALA A 34 5.53 -4.61 -9.73
CA ALA A 34 4.15 -4.97 -10.10
C ALA A 34 4.03 -6.45 -10.46
N THR A 35 4.98 -7.00 -11.21
CA THR A 35 5.05 -8.43 -11.52
C THR A 35 5.24 -9.27 -10.26
N CYS A 36 6.12 -8.85 -9.34
CA CYS A 36 6.31 -9.54 -8.06
C CYS A 36 5.02 -9.54 -7.22
N VAL A 37 4.35 -8.39 -7.08
CA VAL A 37 3.09 -8.26 -6.33
C VAL A 37 1.98 -9.11 -6.95
N ALA A 38 1.95 -9.24 -8.29
CA ALA A 38 0.99 -10.11 -8.97
C ALA A 38 1.14 -11.59 -8.63
N THR A 39 2.28 -12.02 -8.08
CA THR A 39 2.49 -13.41 -7.60
C THR A 39 1.86 -13.67 -6.23
N ILE A 40 1.43 -12.63 -5.51
CA ILE A 40 0.80 -12.78 -4.20
C ILE A 40 -0.57 -13.46 -4.37
N ASP A 41 -0.81 -14.50 -3.58
CA ASP A 41 -2.07 -15.23 -3.59
C ASP A 41 -3.23 -14.30 -3.23
N GLN A 42 -4.17 -14.16 -4.17
CA GLN A 42 -5.33 -13.28 -4.02
C GLN A 42 -6.31 -13.77 -2.94
N ASN A 43 -6.38 -15.06 -2.68
CA ASN A 43 -7.19 -15.61 -1.59
C ASN A 43 -6.56 -15.28 -0.24
N GLU A 44 -5.24 -15.32 -0.12
CA GLU A 44 -4.55 -14.87 1.10
C GLU A 44 -4.79 -13.39 1.36
N MET A 45 -4.71 -12.54 0.32
CA MET A 45 -5.01 -11.11 0.45
C MET A 45 -6.44 -10.85 0.90
N LYS A 46 -7.43 -11.54 0.31
CA LYS A 46 -8.84 -11.44 0.73
C LYS A 46 -9.06 -11.95 2.15
N ALA A 47 -8.36 -13.02 2.54
CA ALA A 47 -8.43 -13.54 3.91
C ALA A 47 -7.87 -12.52 4.91
N LEU A 48 -6.73 -11.91 4.60
CA LEU A 48 -6.14 -10.83 5.40
C LEU A 48 -7.06 -9.62 5.52
N GLU A 49 -7.68 -9.19 4.42
CA GLU A 49 -8.64 -8.08 4.42
C GLU A 49 -9.83 -8.38 5.33
N LYS A 50 -10.47 -9.56 5.16
CA LYS A 50 -11.59 -9.98 5.99
C LYS A 50 -11.20 -10.05 7.47
N GLU A 51 -10.03 -10.57 7.78
CA GLU A 51 -9.54 -10.64 9.15
C GLU A 51 -9.27 -9.25 9.74
N SER A 52 -8.69 -8.34 8.95
CA SER A 52 -8.42 -6.96 9.34
C SER A 52 -9.71 -6.19 9.64
N ASN A 53 -10.75 -6.34 8.81
CA ASN A 53 -12.06 -5.74 9.05
C ASN A 53 -12.69 -6.25 10.35
N LYS A 54 -12.57 -7.56 10.63
CA LYS A 54 -13.07 -8.15 11.89
C LYS A 54 -12.30 -7.61 13.09
N PHE A 55 -10.97 -7.52 12.98
CA PHE A 55 -10.10 -6.97 14.01
C PHE A 55 -10.44 -5.50 14.31
N GLU A 56 -10.65 -4.68 13.28
CA GLU A 56 -11.01 -3.27 13.45
C GLU A 56 -12.31 -3.11 14.25
N ALA A 57 -13.35 -3.88 13.89
CA ALA A 57 -14.61 -3.88 14.62
C ALA A 57 -14.44 -4.34 16.09
N GLU A 58 -13.63 -5.38 16.32
CA GLU A 58 -13.31 -5.90 17.64
C GLU A 58 -12.63 -4.83 18.52
N VAL A 59 -11.56 -4.21 18.02
CA VAL A 59 -10.80 -3.18 18.75
C VAL A 59 -11.64 -1.94 18.99
N LYS A 60 -12.42 -1.48 17.99
CA LYS A 60 -13.40 -0.38 18.17
C LYS A 60 -14.37 -0.67 19.30
N GLY A 61 -14.90 -1.90 19.37
CA GLY A 61 -15.80 -2.32 20.45
C GLY A 61 -15.12 -2.30 21.82
N LEU A 62 -13.89 -2.80 21.90
CA LEU A 62 -13.10 -2.78 23.15
C LEU A 62 -12.83 -1.34 23.62
N CYS A 63 -12.40 -0.46 22.71
CA CYS A 63 -12.13 0.95 23.01
C CYS A 63 -13.38 1.69 23.48
N LYS A 64 -14.52 1.55 22.78
CA LYS A 64 -15.80 2.15 23.18
C LYS A 64 -16.30 1.66 24.54
N SER A 65 -15.97 0.43 24.90
CA SER A 65 -16.33 -0.16 26.20
C SER A 65 -15.35 0.19 27.32
N GLY A 66 -14.40 1.10 27.10
CA GLY A 66 -13.36 1.47 28.07
C GLY A 66 -12.28 0.41 28.32
N LYS A 67 -12.28 -0.70 27.55
CA LYS A 67 -11.34 -1.83 27.71
C LYS A 67 -10.02 -1.56 26.99
N ARG A 68 -9.36 -0.44 27.33
CA ARG A 68 -8.16 0.08 26.66
C ARG A 68 -7.01 -0.94 26.61
N ASP A 69 -6.60 -1.50 27.74
CA ASP A 69 -5.49 -2.46 27.78
C ASP A 69 -5.76 -3.73 26.97
N LYS A 70 -7.01 -4.20 26.95
CA LYS A 70 -7.42 -5.35 26.13
C LYS A 70 -7.34 -5.03 24.65
N ALA A 71 -7.75 -3.82 24.26
CA ALA A 71 -7.62 -3.35 22.88
C ALA A 71 -6.15 -3.28 22.46
N GLN A 72 -5.27 -2.71 23.30
CA GLN A 72 -3.84 -2.63 23.03
C GLN A 72 -3.19 -4.01 22.89
N LYS A 73 -3.46 -4.92 23.83
CA LYS A 73 -2.95 -6.30 23.76
C LYS A 73 -3.38 -6.98 22.47
N ARG A 74 -4.66 -6.87 22.12
CA ARG A 74 -5.21 -7.45 20.89
C ARG A 74 -4.57 -6.87 19.63
N ALA A 75 -4.28 -5.56 19.61
CA ALA A 75 -3.59 -4.89 18.52
C ALA A 75 -2.15 -5.37 18.34
N LEU A 76 -1.41 -5.55 19.44
CA LEU A 76 -0.04 -6.09 19.41
C LEU A 76 0.00 -7.56 18.94
N GLU A 77 -0.99 -8.37 19.33
CA GLU A 77 -1.12 -9.74 18.84
C GLU A 77 -1.43 -9.78 17.34
N PHE A 78 -2.34 -8.91 16.90
CA PHE A 78 -2.73 -8.82 15.49
C PHE A 78 -1.58 -8.32 14.61
N SER A 79 -0.85 -7.29 15.04
CA SER A 79 0.29 -6.76 14.28
C SER A 79 1.37 -7.83 14.07
N LYS A 80 1.70 -8.59 15.12
CA LYS A 80 2.62 -9.74 15.02
C LYS A 80 2.12 -10.79 14.04
N LYS A 81 0.82 -11.11 14.05
CA LYS A 81 0.23 -12.06 13.10
C LYS A 81 0.36 -11.57 11.65
N ILE A 82 0.01 -10.31 11.39
CA ILE A 82 0.02 -9.73 10.04
C ILE A 82 1.45 -9.61 9.49
N ILE A 83 2.40 -9.16 10.30
CA ILE A 83 3.83 -9.04 9.91
C ILE A 83 4.43 -10.38 9.46
N ASN A 84 3.92 -11.48 10.01
CA ASN A 84 4.33 -12.85 9.71
C ASN A 84 3.43 -13.57 8.69
N SER A 85 2.47 -12.88 8.08
CA SER A 85 1.62 -13.49 7.05
C SER A 85 2.39 -13.73 5.74
N PRO A 86 2.11 -14.83 5.01
CA PRO A 86 2.84 -15.13 3.77
C PRO A 86 2.70 -14.01 2.73
N ALA A 87 1.49 -13.49 2.51
CA ALA A 87 1.25 -12.35 1.64
C ALA A 87 2.11 -11.12 1.97
N LEU A 88 2.24 -10.75 3.25
CA LEU A 88 3.03 -9.58 3.64
C LEU A 88 4.54 -9.84 3.61
N ILE A 89 4.96 -11.09 3.83
CA ILE A 89 6.35 -11.53 3.63
C ILE A 89 6.72 -11.41 2.15
N THR A 90 5.87 -11.87 1.24
CA THR A 90 6.08 -11.73 -0.21
C THR A 90 6.08 -10.26 -0.63
N MET A 91 5.12 -9.47 -0.14
CA MET A 91 5.08 -8.03 -0.39
C MET A 91 6.39 -7.34 0.04
N ARG A 92 6.94 -7.71 1.21
CA ARG A 92 8.23 -7.17 1.67
C ARG A 92 9.34 -7.51 0.69
N LYS A 93 9.47 -8.78 0.29
CA LYS A 93 10.45 -9.23 -0.71
C LYS A 93 10.35 -8.46 -2.03
N CYS A 94 9.13 -8.13 -2.47
CA CYS A 94 8.91 -7.32 -3.68
C CYS A 94 9.46 -5.90 -3.57
N THR A 95 9.72 -5.41 -2.35
CA THR A 95 10.18 -4.05 -2.08
C THR A 95 11.59 -3.96 -1.49
N GLU A 96 12.23 -5.09 -1.17
CA GLU A 96 13.54 -5.12 -0.48
C GLU A 96 14.67 -4.46 -1.29
N ASN A 97 14.60 -4.57 -2.62
CA ASN A 97 15.67 -4.13 -3.53
C ASN A 97 15.31 -2.88 -4.36
N VAL A 98 14.34 -2.08 -3.91
CA VAL A 98 13.99 -0.84 -4.60
C VAL A 98 15.15 0.16 -4.56
N SER A 99 15.39 0.85 -5.68
CA SER A 99 16.44 1.87 -5.74
C SER A 99 16.21 3.00 -4.74
N ALA A 100 17.28 3.72 -4.40
CA ALA A 100 17.19 4.93 -3.58
C ALA A 100 16.19 5.95 -4.14
N SER A 101 16.04 6.01 -5.47
CA SER A 101 15.08 6.86 -6.18
C SER A 101 13.63 6.51 -5.86
N LEU A 102 13.33 5.25 -5.52
CA LEU A 102 12.00 4.78 -5.16
C LEU A 102 11.73 4.78 -3.64
N LYS A 103 12.75 4.88 -2.79
CA LYS A 103 12.58 4.84 -1.31
C LYS A 103 11.63 5.91 -0.73
N GLY A 104 11.37 6.99 -1.46
CA GLY A 104 10.38 8.01 -1.09
C GLY A 104 8.98 7.81 -1.67
N MET A 105 8.82 6.88 -2.62
CA MET A 105 7.56 6.61 -3.33
C MET A 105 6.90 5.31 -2.86
N VAL A 106 7.71 4.33 -2.42
CA VAL A 106 7.19 3.08 -1.86
C VAL A 106 7.28 3.07 -0.34
N PRO A 107 6.30 2.49 0.36
CA PRO A 107 6.38 2.32 1.79
C PRO A 107 7.53 1.40 2.16
N ASP A 108 8.27 1.77 3.20
CA ASP A 108 9.31 0.94 3.78
C ASP A 108 8.66 -0.18 4.62
N MET A 109 8.75 -1.39 4.09
CA MET A 109 8.15 -2.61 4.65
C MET A 109 9.15 -3.42 5.49
N SER A 110 10.29 -2.84 5.87
CA SER A 110 11.28 -3.51 6.73
C SER A 110 10.66 -3.94 8.06
N THR A 111 11.06 -5.11 8.55
CA THR A 111 10.58 -5.63 9.83
C THR A 111 10.88 -4.67 10.98
N GLU A 112 12.03 -4.00 10.96
CA GLU A 112 12.42 -3.00 11.97
C GLU A 112 11.40 -1.85 12.07
N LYS A 113 10.96 -1.31 10.93
CA LYS A 113 9.98 -0.22 10.92
C LYS A 113 8.56 -0.70 11.24
N MET A 114 8.21 -1.93 10.86
CA MET A 114 6.91 -2.52 11.16
C MET A 114 6.76 -2.94 12.63
N VAL A 115 7.86 -3.40 13.25
CA VAL A 115 7.92 -3.84 14.65
C VAL A 115 8.32 -2.70 15.59
N LYS A 116 8.43 -1.47 15.07
CA LYS A 116 8.76 -0.27 15.86
C LYS A 116 7.96 -0.24 17.16
N ASP A 117 8.63 0.16 18.23
CA ASP A 117 8.01 0.19 19.54
C ASP A 117 6.85 1.22 19.57
N TYR A 118 5.63 0.69 19.65
CA TYR A 118 4.40 1.46 19.82
C TYR A 118 4.03 1.60 21.31
N SER A 119 4.93 1.32 22.25
CA SER A 119 4.69 1.45 23.71
C SER A 119 4.15 2.81 24.14
N ASN A 120 4.57 3.89 23.46
CA ASN A 120 4.13 5.26 23.73
C ASN A 120 2.84 5.67 22.98
N LYS A 121 2.22 4.75 22.25
CA LYS A 121 0.97 4.96 21.52
C LYS A 121 -0.07 3.93 21.96
N HIS A 122 -1.31 4.36 22.07
CA HIS A 122 -2.41 3.48 22.42
C HIS A 122 -3.40 3.37 21.26
N VAL A 123 -3.77 2.15 20.87
CA VAL A 123 -4.62 1.90 19.69
C VAL A 123 -5.96 2.62 19.74
N CYS A 124 -6.53 2.80 20.94
CA CYS A 124 -7.79 3.54 21.12
C CYS A 124 -7.69 5.05 20.88
N ASP A 125 -6.49 5.62 20.78
CA ASP A 125 -6.31 7.05 20.49
C ASP A 125 -6.15 7.31 18.98
N GLU A 126 -6.15 6.25 18.16
CA GLU A 126 -5.94 6.26 16.71
C GLU A 126 -7.16 5.71 15.93
N ILE A 127 -8.30 5.48 16.61
CA ILE A 127 -9.48 4.74 16.10
C ILE A 127 -10.78 5.56 16.16
#